data_AF-A0A9N9QU76-F1
#
_entry.id   AF-A0A9N9QU76-F1
#
_cell.length_a   1.000
_cell.length_b   1.000
_cell.length_c   1.000
_cell.angle_alpha   90.00
_cell.angle_beta   90.00
_cell.angle_gamma   90.00
#
_symmetry.space_group_name_H-M   'P 1'
#
loop_
_entity.id
_entity.type
_entity.pdbx_description
1 polymer ?
#
loop_
_entity_poly.entity_id
_entity_poly.type
_entity_poly.pdbx_seq_one_letter_code
_entity_poly.pdbx_strand_id
1 'polypeptide(L)' 'MPIRTLLRYLANNEHLVQKIAESYPVRRAAQLAVSIFYRGKEKLGDVDPQKVNRLISFLKKLSENMKEGIADAKKQLKK' A
#
# COMPACT_ATOMS: atom_id res chain seq x y z
N MET A 1 3.00 -17.05 7.61
CA MET A 1 2.61 -16.87 6.19
C MET A 1 3.73 -16.16 5.44
N PRO A 2 4.00 -16.54 4.18
CA PRO A 2 5.12 -16.03 3.38
C PRO A 2 5.18 -14.50 3.29
N ILE A 3 4.03 -13.83 3.21
CA ILE A 3 3.94 -12.35 3.22
C ILE A 3 4.47 -11.76 4.53
N ARG A 4 4.15 -12.37 5.69
CA ARG A 4 4.66 -11.93 7.00
C ARG A 4 6.18 -12.06 7.07
N THR A 5 6.74 -13.14 6.52
CA THR A 5 8.19 -13.36 6.49
C THR A 5 8.87 -12.32 5.59
N LEU A 6 8.31 -12.03 4.41
CA LEU A 6 8.80 -11.00 3.50
C LEU A 6 8.75 -9.61 4.14
N LEU A 7 7.63 -9.23 4.74
CA LEU A 7 7.51 -7.92 5.41
C LEU A 7 8.48 -7.79 6.59
N ARG A 8 8.71 -8.86 7.36
CA ARG A 8 9.72 -8.88 8.43
C ARG A 8 11.13 -8.75 7.88
N TYR A 9 11.42 -9.40 6.78
CA TYR A 9 12.72 -9.33 6.11
C TYR A 9 12.98 -7.93 5.56
N LEU A 10 11.97 -7.30 4.97
CA LEU A 10 12.05 -5.92 4.48
C LEU A 10 12.19 -4.92 5.64
N ALA A 11 11.39 -5.05 6.70
CA ALA A 11 11.40 -4.12 7.84
C ALA A 11 12.71 -4.17 8.63
N ASN A 12 13.37 -5.32 8.70
CA ASN A 12 14.66 -5.46 9.39
C ASN A 12 15.86 -5.07 8.50
N ASN A 13 15.65 -4.79 7.20
CA ASN A 13 16.72 -4.47 6.26
C ASN A 13 16.40 -3.16 5.51
N GLU A 14 16.62 -2.03 6.17
CA GLU A 14 16.43 -0.70 5.56
C GLU A 14 17.19 -0.52 4.25
N HIS A 15 18.41 -1.05 4.17
CA HIS A 15 19.22 -1.00 2.94
C HIS A 15 18.56 -1.71 1.75
N LEU A 16 17.88 -2.84 2.00
CA LEU A 16 17.16 -3.57 0.96
C LEU A 16 15.93 -2.78 0.50
N VAL A 17 15.20 -2.18 1.46
CA VAL A 17 14.05 -1.33 1.17
C VAL A 17 14.46 -0.10 0.36
N GLN A 18 15.57 0.55 0.71
CA GLN A 18 16.13 1.66 -0.07
C GLN A 18 16.45 1.25 -1.50
N LYS A 19 17.16 0.13 -1.70
CA LYS A 19 17.45 -0.38 -3.06
C LYS A 19 16.18 -0.70 -3.84
N ILE A 20 15.17 -1.26 -3.19
CA ILE A 20 13.87 -1.54 -3.80
C ILE A 20 13.17 -0.23 -4.17
N ALA A 21 13.18 0.78 -3.30
CA ALA A 21 12.61 2.09 -3.58
C ALA A 21 13.33 2.82 -4.73
N GLU A 22 14.64 2.66 -4.83
CA GLU A 22 15.46 3.22 -5.90
C GLU A 22 15.28 2.50 -7.24
N SER A 23 14.79 1.25 -7.20
CA SER A 23 14.62 0.41 -8.39
C SER A 23 13.63 1.01 -9.40
N TYR A 24 13.92 0.82 -10.68
CA TYR A 24 13.08 1.28 -11.79
C TYR A 24 11.61 0.86 -11.70
N PRO A 25 11.25 -0.41 -11.37
CA PRO A 25 9.85 -0.81 -11.30
C PRO A 25 9.09 -0.07 -10.19
N VAL A 26 9.71 0.15 -9.02
CA VAL A 26 9.08 0.88 -7.91
C VAL A 26 8.93 2.36 -8.25
N ARG A 27 9.96 2.95 -8.86
CA ARG A 27 9.91 4.33 -9.35
C ARG A 27 8.79 4.52 -10.38
N ARG A 28 8.63 3.59 -11.32
CA ARG A 28 7.58 3.63 -12.34
C ARG A 28 6.19 3.40 -11.74
N ALA A 29 6.06 2.51 -10.75
CA ALA A 29 4.82 2.34 -10.01
C ALA A 29 4.43 3.60 -9.24
N ALA A 30 5.39 4.29 -8.60
CA ALA A 30 5.15 5.57 -7.94
C ALA A 30 4.72 6.65 -8.92
N GLN A 31 5.41 6.77 -10.07
CA GLN A 31 5.02 7.69 -11.14
C GLN A 31 3.60 7.41 -11.66
N LEU A 32 3.24 6.15 -11.85
CA LEU A 32 1.89 5.75 -12.24
C LEU A 32 0.87 6.11 -11.17
N ALA A 33 1.12 5.79 -9.91
CA ALA A 33 0.24 6.12 -8.79
C ALA A 33 -0.01 7.63 -8.67
N VAL A 34 1.06 8.43 -8.77
CA VAL A 34 0.99 9.90 -8.79
C VAL A 34 0.19 10.38 -10.00
N SER A 35 0.47 9.84 -11.19
CA SER A 35 -0.26 10.24 -12.41
C SER A 35 -1.76 9.92 -12.31
N ILE A 36 -2.13 8.77 -11.73
CA ILE A 36 -3.52 8.38 -11.50
C ILE A 36 -4.16 9.28 -10.45
N PHE A 37 -3.44 9.65 -9.40
CA PHE A 37 -3.94 10.53 -8.35
C PHE A 37 -4.22 11.95 -8.88
N TYR A 38 -3.28 12.55 -9.61
CA TYR A 38 -3.44 13.90 -10.16
C TYR A 38 -4.46 13.94 -11.31
N ARG A 39 -4.39 13.01 -12.26
CA ARG A 39 -5.41 12.91 -13.34
C ARG A 39 -6.78 12.51 -12.80
N GLY A 40 -6.81 11.69 -11.75
CA GLY A 40 -8.01 11.33 -11.03
C GLY A 40 -8.65 12.54 -10.36
N LYS A 41 -7.85 13.44 -9.76
CA LYS A 41 -8.34 14.71 -9.21
C LYS A 41 -8.94 15.64 -10.26
N GLU A 42 -8.35 15.72 -11.45
CA GLU A 42 -8.94 16.51 -12.56
C GLU A 42 -10.23 15.87 -13.09
N LYS A 43 -10.30 14.55 -13.18
CA LYS A 43 -11.50 13.84 -13.65
C LYS A 43 -12.57 13.62 -12.59
N LEU A 44 -12.27 13.86 -11.31
CA LEU A 44 -13.18 13.64 -10.18
C LEU A 44 -14.45 14.49 -10.25
N GLY A 45 -14.48 15.55 -11.07
CA GLY A 45 -15.70 16.30 -11.39
C GLY A 45 -16.75 15.49 -12.19
N ASP A 46 -16.32 14.50 -12.98
CA ASP A 46 -17.17 13.66 -13.85
C ASP A 46 -17.20 12.17 -13.42
N VAL A 47 -16.49 11.81 -12.35
CA VAL A 47 -16.43 10.42 -11.87
C VAL A 47 -17.63 10.15 -10.97
N ASP A 48 -18.41 9.15 -11.35
CA ASP A 48 -19.57 8.64 -10.61
C ASP A 48 -19.24 8.46 -9.10
N PRO A 49 -19.93 9.19 -8.20
CA PRO A 49 -19.70 9.13 -6.74
C PRO A 49 -19.76 7.71 -6.18
N GLN A 50 -20.53 6.82 -6.79
CA GLN A 50 -20.63 5.43 -6.35
C GLN A 50 -19.33 4.65 -6.56
N LYS A 51 -18.58 4.90 -7.64
CA LYS A 51 -17.29 4.23 -7.90
C LYS A 51 -16.23 4.69 -6.91
N VAL A 52 -16.22 5.98 -6.59
CA VAL A 52 -15.32 6.56 -5.59
C VAL A 52 -15.61 5.97 -4.21
N ASN A 53 -16.88 5.92 -3.80
CA ASN A 53 -17.26 5.32 -2.51
C ASN A 53 -16.95 3.81 -2.42
N ARG A 54 -17.09 3.06 -3.52
CA ARG A 54 -16.64 1.65 -3.58
C ARG A 54 -15.13 1.51 -3.43
N LEU A 55 -14.35 2.40 -4.05
CA LEU A 55 -12.90 2.38 -3.96
C LEU A 55 -12.42 2.79 -2.55
N ILE A 56 -13.02 3.82 -1.95
CA ILE A 56 -12.75 4.24 -0.57
C ILE A 56 -13.08 3.12 0.42
N SER A 57 -14.24 2.48 0.29
CA SER A 57 -14.62 1.38 1.18
C SER A 57 -13.73 0.16 1.03
N PHE A 58 -13.27 -0.15 -0.20
CA PHE A 58 -12.25 -1.19 -0.42
C PHE A 58 -10.92 -0.84 0.24
N LEU A 59 -10.41 0.38 0.05
CA LEU A 59 -9.17 0.83 0.69
C LEU A 59 -9.29 0.83 2.22
N LYS A 60 -10.46 1.19 2.76
CA LYS A 60 -10.72 1.18 4.20
C LYS A 60 -10.67 -0.24 4.77
N LYS A 61 -11.36 -1.19 4.12
CA LYS A 61 -11.31 -2.61 4.49
C LYS A 61 -9.90 -3.20 4.34
N LEU A 62 -9.19 -2.85 3.27
CA LEU A 62 -7.81 -3.29 3.06
C LEU A 62 -6.88 -2.77 4.17
N SER A 63 -7.03 -1.49 4.53
CA SER A 63 -6.24 -0.87 5.60
C SER A 63 -6.54 -1.50 6.96
N GLU A 64 -7.81 -1.77 7.28
CA GLU A 64 -8.23 -2.46 8.50
C GLU A 64 -7.63 -3.88 8.56
N ASN A 65 -7.79 -4.67 7.50
CA ASN A 65 -7.22 -6.03 7.42
C ASN A 65 -5.68 -6.04 7.49
N MET A 66 -5.01 -5.06 6.87
CA MET A 66 -3.57 -4.91 6.96
C MET A 66 -3.12 -4.50 8.36
N LYS A 67 -3.83 -3.57 9.00
CA LYS A 67 -3.53 -3.09 10.35
C LYS A 67 -3.72 -4.20 11.38
N GLU A 68 -4.79 -4.98 11.25
CA GLU A 68 -4.99 -6.19 12.05
C GLU A 68 -3.90 -7.22 11.79
N GLY A 69 -3.60 -7.56 10.53
CA GLY A 69 -2.54 -8.51 10.20
C GLY A 69 -1.14 -8.08 10.70
N ILE A 70 -0.84 -6.79 10.66
CA ILE A 70 0.42 -6.23 11.18
C ILE A 70 0.42 -6.20 12.71
N ALA A 71 -0.69 -5.81 13.35
CA ALA A 71 -0.81 -5.75 14.82
C ALA A 71 -0.76 -7.15 15.44
N ASP A 72 -1.41 -8.12 14.81
CA ASP A 72 -1.43 -9.51 15.24
C ASP A 72 -0.07 -10.17 15.03
N ALA A 73 0.62 -9.86 13.92
CA ALA A 73 2.02 -10.18 13.76
C ALA A 73 2.89 -9.56 14.87
N LYS A 74 2.67 -8.30 15.25
CA LYS A 74 3.41 -7.60 16.32
C LYS A 74 3.17 -8.21 17.71
N LYS A 75 1.96 -8.67 18.01
CA LYS A 75 1.65 -9.38 19.27
C LYS A 75 2.34 -10.75 19.34
N GLN A 76 2.34 -11.50 18.24
CA GLN A 76 3.07 -12.76 18.13
C GLN A 76 4.61 -12.59 18.07
N LEU A 77 5.11 -11.36 17.87
CA LEU A 77 6.54 -11.03 17.89
C LEU A 77 7.06 -10.68 19.30
N LYS A 78 6.17 -10.39 20.25
CA LYS A 78 6.50 -10.01 21.63
C LYS A 78 6.38 -11.15 22.64
N LYS A 79 5.91 -12.32 22.19
CA LYS A 79 6.02 -13.62 22.86
C LYS A 79 7.27 -14.31 22.32
#